data_AF-A0A078BTI2-F1
#
_entry.id   AF-A0A078BTI2-F1
#
_cell.length_a   1.000
_cell.length_b   1.000
_cell.length_c   1.000
_cell.angle_alpha   90.00
_cell.angle_beta   90.00
_cell.angle_gamma   90.00
#
_symmetry.space_group_name_H-M   'P 1'
#
loop_
_entity.id
_entity.type
_entity.pdbx_description
1 polymer ?
#
loop_
_entity_poly.entity_id
_entity_poly.type
_entity_poly.pdbx_seq_one_letter_code
_entity_poly.pdbx_strand_id
1 'polypeptide(L)'
;TLKSLDRHSFSNLMRLIHIEIRNARSLTYVHPEAFKDLPNLKYLGLLNTGLIAFPDLTRIYSDYTDFILEIADHPFITEIPANSFHGITSDALTVMLYSNGFTEIHPHAFNGTKLNAVYLHRNKHLVRIDERVFAGAIRGPTLLDVSLTSVTSLPTRGLDSLRELAARDTWSLKKLPPIKAFRHLTSADLTYPSHCCGFKGLKRRPGDLAYLFCNFTVLHDQHHKRSVSFYQAPTFQDYPREVGGDPDDEAVLAEPPDQRHFSGGLHYHAYFGRRADDGEVGFGETLENPQEDLGHDFYSRYDYEVCDEDKEVICTPAPDEFNPCEDVMGSVFLRISVWFVSLLAVLGNLLVLLILLSSRYKLSVSRFLMCNLAFADLCMGVYLLLIASVDQLTRSEYYNHAIDWQTGPGCGAAGFFTVFASELSVYTLTAITLEPWHAITFAMRLDRKLRLAHAAAAMLAGWLLCLLLALLPLAGISSYQKV
;
A
#
# COMPACT_ATOMS: atom_id res chain seq x y z
N THR A 1 5.63 -1.86 45.07
CA THR A 1 5.35 -1.62 43.64
C THR A 1 5.43 -0.12 43.39
N LEU A 2 6.05 0.31 42.28
CA LEU A 2 6.14 1.73 41.92
C LEU A 2 4.74 2.26 41.58
N LYS A 3 4.26 3.29 42.30
CA LYS A 3 2.90 3.84 42.12
C LYS A 3 2.89 5.23 41.48
N SER A 4 3.86 6.07 41.82
CA SER A 4 4.03 7.41 41.29
C SER A 4 5.51 7.69 41.03
N LEU A 5 5.78 8.59 40.07
CA LEU A 5 7.04 9.33 40.02
C LEU A 5 6.80 10.71 40.63
N ASP A 6 7.51 10.98 41.72
CA ASP A 6 7.38 12.23 42.44
C ASP A 6 8.22 13.33 41.79
N ARG A 7 8.04 14.56 42.27
CA ARG A 7 8.78 15.73 41.80
C ARG A 7 10.30 15.50 41.88
N HIS A 8 11.03 15.84 40.82
CA HIS A 8 12.48 15.71 40.74
C HIS A 8 13.01 14.28 40.88
N SER A 9 12.21 13.26 40.53
CA SER A 9 12.67 11.85 40.51
C SER A 9 13.91 11.67 39.63
N PHE A 10 13.95 12.33 38.48
CA PHE A 10 15.07 12.39 37.54
C PHE A 10 15.36 13.86 37.21
N SER A 11 16.19 14.50 38.04
CA SER A 11 16.55 15.91 37.86
C SER A 11 18.05 16.15 37.85
N ASN A 12 18.54 16.97 36.91
CA ASN A 12 19.93 17.47 36.86
C ASN A 12 20.97 16.33 36.76
N LEU A 13 20.65 15.28 35.99
CA LEU A 13 21.48 14.08 35.85
C LEU A 13 22.34 14.19 34.58
N MET A 14 23.49 14.85 34.71
CA MET A 14 24.37 15.19 33.58
C MET A 14 24.94 13.99 32.80
N ARG A 15 25.00 12.79 33.39
CA ARG A 15 25.56 11.59 32.74
C ARG A 15 24.51 10.57 32.32
N LEU A 16 23.23 10.87 32.54
CA LEU A 16 22.15 9.94 32.26
C LEU A 16 21.82 9.95 30.78
N ILE A 17 21.88 8.78 30.15
CA ILE A 17 21.71 8.62 28.69
C ILE A 17 20.44 7.85 28.34
N HIS A 18 19.99 6.94 29.21
CA HIS A 18 18.87 6.04 28.93
C HIS A 18 17.98 5.93 30.17
N ILE A 19 16.69 6.22 30.00
CA ILE A 19 15.65 5.90 30.99
C ILE A 19 14.64 4.98 30.33
N GLU A 20 14.34 3.84 30.97
CA GLU A 20 13.27 2.95 30.53
C GLU A 20 12.47 2.46 31.74
N ILE A 21 11.15 2.70 31.70
CA ILE A 21 10.20 2.23 32.71
C ILE A 21 9.25 1.27 32.02
N ARG A 22 9.46 -0.03 32.24
CA ARG A 22 8.69 -1.10 31.59
C ARG A 22 7.93 -1.93 32.60
N ASN A 23 6.72 -2.37 32.23
CA ASN A 23 5.88 -3.31 33.01
C ASN A 23 5.51 -2.81 34.43
N ALA A 24 5.52 -1.48 34.64
CA ALA A 24 5.13 -0.86 35.90
C ALA A 24 3.61 -0.59 35.94
N ARG A 25 2.79 -1.64 35.93
CA ARG A 25 1.32 -1.52 35.85
C ARG A 25 0.67 -0.74 37.00
N SER A 26 1.35 -0.64 38.14
CA SER A 26 0.88 0.16 39.28
C SER A 26 1.23 1.64 39.17
N LEU A 27 2.08 2.05 38.22
CA LEU A 27 2.46 3.44 38.02
C LEU A 27 1.32 4.17 37.32
N THR A 28 0.55 4.96 38.07
CA THR A 28 -0.63 5.68 37.57
C THR A 28 -0.41 7.19 37.44
N TYR A 29 0.68 7.71 38.01
CA TYR A 29 0.95 9.15 38.05
C TYR A 29 2.44 9.45 37.86
N VAL A 30 2.73 10.44 37.00
CA VAL A 30 4.07 11.00 36.81
C VAL A 30 3.95 12.50 37.04
N HIS A 31 4.70 13.02 38.02
CA HIS A 31 4.71 14.45 38.30
C HIS A 31 5.26 15.24 37.10
N PRO A 32 4.72 16.42 36.76
CA PRO A 32 5.20 17.27 35.64
C PRO A 32 6.65 17.76 35.69
N GLU A 33 7.32 17.54 36.82
CA GLU A 33 8.73 17.86 37.03
C GLU A 33 9.51 16.60 37.47
N ALA A 34 8.96 15.41 37.20
CA ALA A 34 9.64 14.16 37.47
C ALA A 34 10.86 13.99 36.57
N PHE A 35 10.77 14.43 35.31
CA PHE A 35 11.89 14.50 34.36
C PHE A 35 12.28 15.95 34.13
N LYS A 36 13.50 16.33 34.54
CA LYS A 36 13.94 17.73 34.50
C LYS A 36 15.44 17.85 34.23
N ASP A 37 15.84 18.74 33.33
CA ASP A 37 17.24 19.10 33.04
C ASP A 37 18.14 17.86 32.84
N LEU A 38 17.91 17.14 31.74
CA LEU A 38 18.57 15.88 31.38
C LEU A 38 19.31 16.05 30.03
N PRO A 39 20.43 16.81 29.99
CA PRO A 39 21.05 17.28 28.75
C PRO A 39 21.62 16.18 27.86
N ASN A 40 22.04 15.05 28.43
CA ASN A 40 22.65 13.93 27.69
C ASN A 40 21.69 12.75 27.50
N LEU A 41 20.40 12.92 27.82
CA LEU A 41 19.42 11.86 27.68
C LEU A 41 19.18 11.59 26.20
N LYS A 42 19.45 10.37 25.76
CA LYS A 42 19.23 9.90 24.39
C LYS A 42 17.88 9.21 24.23
N TYR A 43 17.46 8.45 25.23
CA TYR A 43 16.28 7.60 25.16
C TYR A 43 15.43 7.70 26.43
N LEU A 44 14.14 7.94 26.24
CA LEU A 44 13.11 7.85 27.29
C LEU A 44 12.02 6.89 26.84
N GLY A 45 11.91 5.75 27.53
CA GLY A 45 10.89 4.74 27.30
C GLY A 45 9.93 4.64 28.47
N LEU A 46 8.63 4.78 28.21
CA LEU A 46 7.54 4.43 29.12
C LEU A 46 6.72 3.33 28.44
N LEU A 47 6.75 2.11 28.97
CA LEU A 47 6.12 0.95 28.34
C LEU A 47 5.27 0.16 29.32
N ASN A 48 4.03 -0.13 28.94
CA ASN A 48 3.13 -0.99 29.71
C ASN A 48 3.00 -0.55 31.18
N THR A 49 2.66 0.73 31.39
CA THR A 49 2.40 1.31 32.71
C THR A 49 0.90 1.55 32.94
N GLY A 50 0.52 1.88 34.17
CA GLY A 50 -0.87 2.18 34.54
C GLY A 50 -1.31 3.62 34.27
N LEU A 51 -0.57 4.38 33.44
CA LEU A 51 -0.88 5.77 33.14
C LEU A 51 -2.21 5.93 32.42
N ILE A 52 -2.98 6.93 32.86
CA ILE A 52 -4.29 7.29 32.31
C ILE A 52 -4.26 8.60 31.51
N ALA A 53 -3.19 9.37 31.61
CA ALA A 53 -3.02 10.65 30.94
C ALA A 53 -1.61 10.76 30.35
N PHE A 54 -1.45 11.56 29.30
CA PHE A 54 -0.16 11.81 28.68
C PHE A 54 0.75 12.57 29.68
N PRO A 55 1.98 12.10 29.94
CA PRO A 55 2.87 12.73 30.91
C PRO A 55 3.39 14.08 30.40
N ASP A 56 3.57 15.06 31.29
CA ASP A 56 4.25 16.32 30.95
C ASP A 56 5.76 16.08 30.90
N LEU A 57 6.32 16.26 29.70
CA LEU A 57 7.74 16.03 29.37
C LEU A 57 8.46 17.33 28.99
N THR A 58 7.81 18.50 29.18
CA THR A 58 8.26 19.78 28.62
C THR A 58 9.56 20.34 29.22
N ARG A 59 10.06 19.74 30.32
CA ARG A 59 11.22 20.21 31.08
C ARG A 59 12.47 19.32 30.96
N ILE A 60 12.48 18.38 30.01
CA ILE A 60 13.62 17.47 29.82
C ILE A 60 14.86 18.21 29.34
N TYR A 61 14.74 19.06 28.31
CA TYR A 61 15.84 19.84 27.72
C TYR A 61 17.09 19.02 27.41
N SER A 62 16.95 17.99 26.58
CA SER A 62 18.09 17.22 26.06
C SER A 62 18.76 17.94 24.90
N ASP A 63 20.09 17.89 24.85
CA ASP A 63 20.95 18.40 23.78
C ASP A 63 21.47 17.26 22.87
N TYR A 64 20.93 16.04 23.03
CA TYR A 64 21.31 14.90 22.20
C TYR A 64 20.73 15.01 20.78
N THR A 65 21.55 14.67 19.77
CA THR A 65 21.26 14.95 18.35
C THR A 65 20.10 14.12 17.77
N ASP A 66 19.84 12.93 18.32
CA ASP A 66 18.77 12.02 17.90
C ASP A 66 18.04 11.47 19.14
N PHE A 67 17.23 12.30 19.77
CA PHE A 67 16.46 11.89 20.95
C PHE A 67 15.32 10.95 20.55
N ILE A 68 15.18 9.83 21.25
CA ILE A 68 14.10 8.86 21.04
C ILE A 68 13.15 8.88 22.24
N LEU A 69 11.89 9.21 21.99
CA LEU A 69 10.80 9.09 22.95
C LEU A 69 9.93 7.88 22.57
N GLU A 70 9.82 6.91 23.46
CA GLU A 70 8.97 5.74 23.27
C GLU A 70 7.90 5.67 24.36
N ILE A 71 6.63 5.76 23.96
CA ILE A 71 5.47 5.59 24.83
C ILE A 71 4.60 4.52 24.19
N ALA A 72 4.54 3.34 24.80
CA ALA A 72 3.85 2.20 24.21
C ALA A 72 3.05 1.39 25.24
N ASP A 73 2.03 0.69 24.74
CA ASP A 73 1.17 -0.22 25.52
C ASP A 73 0.41 0.44 26.67
N HIS A 74 -0.07 1.67 26.48
CA HIS A 74 -0.96 2.36 27.43
C HIS A 74 -2.41 2.40 26.92
N PRO A 75 -3.27 1.45 27.31
CA PRO A 75 -4.64 1.36 26.80
C PRO A 75 -5.57 2.47 27.29
N PHE A 76 -5.20 3.19 28.36
CA PHE A 76 -6.05 4.21 28.99
C PHE A 76 -5.67 5.66 28.65
N ILE A 77 -4.55 5.90 27.96
CA ILE A 77 -4.20 7.24 27.50
C ILE A 77 -4.96 7.50 26.19
N THR A 78 -5.94 8.40 26.24
CA THR A 78 -6.88 8.64 25.14
C THR A 78 -6.48 9.79 24.22
N GLU A 79 -5.67 10.75 24.68
CA GLU A 79 -5.36 11.94 23.88
C GLU A 79 -3.89 12.32 24.00
N ILE A 80 -3.41 13.01 22.96
CA ILE A 80 -2.13 13.70 22.96
C ILE A 80 -2.42 15.20 22.99
N PRO A 81 -2.17 15.89 24.12
CA PRO A 81 -2.40 17.32 24.26
C PRO A 81 -1.54 18.20 23.33
N ALA A 82 -1.90 19.48 23.24
CA ALA A 82 -1.10 20.48 22.56
C ALA A 82 0.25 20.71 23.28
N ASN A 83 1.32 20.95 22.51
CA ASN A 83 2.67 21.20 22.99
C ASN A 83 3.29 20.08 23.86
N SER A 84 2.76 18.85 23.81
CA SER A 84 3.23 17.73 24.63
C SER A 84 4.72 17.40 24.45
N PHE A 85 5.30 17.73 23.29
CA PHE A 85 6.71 17.47 22.96
C PHE A 85 7.61 18.71 23.01
N HIS A 86 7.04 19.87 23.34
CA HIS A 86 7.78 21.13 23.34
C HIS A 86 8.84 21.14 24.46
N GLY A 87 10.08 21.49 24.14
CA GLY A 87 11.17 21.58 25.13
C GLY A 87 11.80 20.23 25.52
N ILE A 88 11.44 19.12 24.87
CA ILE A 88 12.10 17.82 25.10
C ILE A 88 13.54 17.84 24.61
N THR A 89 13.77 18.30 23.38
CA THR A 89 15.09 18.43 22.75
C THR A 89 15.15 19.64 21.84
N SER A 90 16.33 20.24 21.71
CA SER A 90 16.62 21.30 20.74
C SER A 90 17.02 20.74 19.35
N ASP A 91 17.27 19.43 19.26
CA ASP A 91 17.67 18.73 18.03
C ASP A 91 16.61 17.74 17.52
N ALA A 92 16.99 16.75 16.72
CA ALA A 92 16.05 15.83 16.08
C ALA A 92 15.38 14.90 17.10
N LEU A 93 14.06 14.77 16.96
CA LEU A 93 13.19 13.99 17.82
C LEU A 93 12.54 12.85 17.02
N THR A 94 12.72 11.62 17.49
CA THR A 94 11.97 10.45 17.05
C THR A 94 10.91 10.09 18.09
N VAL A 95 9.65 10.05 17.67
CA VAL A 95 8.52 9.82 18.56
C VAL A 95 7.86 8.48 18.21
N MET A 96 7.90 7.53 19.14
CA MET A 96 7.33 6.20 19.01
C MET A 96 6.13 6.07 19.96
N LEU A 97 4.92 6.22 19.43
CA LEU A 97 3.67 6.30 20.17
C LEU A 97 2.71 5.16 19.81
N TYR A 98 3.23 3.94 19.68
CA TYR A 98 2.47 2.82 19.13
C TYR A 98 1.73 2.00 20.20
N SER A 99 0.69 1.27 19.80
CA SER A 99 -0.10 0.37 20.67
C SER A 99 -0.71 1.03 21.92
N ASN A 100 -1.09 2.31 21.85
CA ASN A 100 -1.79 3.00 22.94
C ASN A 100 -3.30 3.12 22.67
N GLY A 101 -4.03 3.66 23.64
CA GLY A 101 -5.46 3.91 23.60
C GLY A 101 -5.88 5.23 22.96
N PHE A 102 -5.01 5.89 22.18
CA PHE A 102 -5.29 7.22 21.65
C PHE A 102 -6.54 7.21 20.76
N THR A 103 -7.38 8.22 20.93
CA THR A 103 -8.57 8.52 20.13
C THR A 103 -8.39 9.76 19.27
N GLU A 104 -7.66 10.76 19.78
CA GLU A 104 -7.38 12.01 19.08
C GLU A 104 -6.03 12.63 19.41
N ILE A 105 -5.51 13.43 18.47
CA ILE A 105 -4.30 14.25 18.63
C ILE A 105 -4.68 15.71 18.48
N HIS A 106 -4.38 16.52 19.50
CA HIS A 106 -4.73 17.93 19.54
C HIS A 106 -3.90 18.78 18.55
N PRO A 107 -4.38 19.97 18.15
CA PRO A 107 -3.61 20.90 17.34
C PRO A 107 -2.31 21.32 18.06
N HIS A 108 -1.24 21.59 17.29
CA HIS A 108 0.05 22.02 17.81
C HIS A 108 0.69 21.02 18.80
N ALA A 109 0.34 19.73 18.74
CA ALA A 109 0.94 18.70 19.59
C ALA A 109 2.48 18.69 19.47
N PHE A 110 3.01 18.83 18.24
CA PHE A 110 4.44 18.80 17.94
C PHE A 110 5.08 20.20 17.79
N ASN A 111 4.45 21.24 18.34
CA ASN A 111 4.94 22.61 18.22
C ASN A 111 6.35 22.78 18.83
N GLY A 112 7.22 23.53 18.13
CA GLY A 112 8.59 23.81 18.57
C GLY A 112 9.56 22.63 18.48
N THR A 113 9.21 21.55 17.78
CA THR A 113 10.05 20.35 17.66
C THR A 113 10.65 20.18 16.26
N LYS A 114 11.80 19.51 16.16
CA LYS A 114 12.39 19.04 14.90
C LYS A 114 12.14 17.54 14.80
N LEU A 115 11.15 17.12 14.02
CA LEU A 115 10.73 15.73 13.94
C LEU A 115 11.55 14.96 12.89
N ASN A 116 12.12 13.82 13.29
CA ASN A 116 12.70 12.86 12.36
C ASN A 116 11.66 11.83 11.93
N ALA A 117 11.12 11.07 12.89
CA ALA A 117 10.12 10.04 12.63
C ALA A 117 9.00 10.06 13.67
N VAL A 118 7.77 9.81 13.23
CA VAL A 118 6.57 9.74 14.07
C VAL A 118 5.85 8.42 13.80
N TYR A 119 5.87 7.52 14.79
CA TYR A 119 5.18 6.24 14.73
C TYR A 119 3.91 6.29 15.59
N LEU A 120 2.76 6.20 14.93
CA LEU A 120 1.42 6.14 15.52
C LEU A 120 0.74 4.79 15.24
N HIS A 121 1.50 3.79 14.79
CA HIS A 121 0.91 2.53 14.38
C HIS A 121 0.25 1.76 15.53
N ARG A 122 -0.70 0.88 15.21
CA ARG A 122 -1.43 0.03 16.18
C ARG A 122 -2.29 0.79 17.21
N ASN A 123 -2.49 2.10 17.07
CA ASN A 123 -3.49 2.85 17.84
C ASN A 123 -4.88 2.65 17.21
N LYS A 124 -5.51 1.52 17.50
CA LYS A 124 -6.76 1.10 16.84
C LYS A 124 -7.92 2.08 17.00
N HIS A 125 -7.96 2.81 18.11
CA HIS A 125 -9.02 3.77 18.42
C HIS A 125 -8.72 5.19 17.93
N LEU A 126 -7.56 5.44 17.32
CA LEU A 126 -7.17 6.76 16.86
C LEU A 126 -7.97 7.09 15.60
N VAL A 127 -8.87 8.06 15.71
CA VAL A 127 -9.77 8.47 14.61
C VAL A 127 -9.37 9.84 14.06
N ARG A 128 -8.99 10.78 14.93
CA ARG A 128 -8.81 12.18 14.56
C ARG A 128 -7.38 12.65 14.77
N ILE A 129 -6.72 13.01 13.68
CA ILE A 129 -5.48 13.80 13.69
C ILE A 129 -5.87 15.22 13.23
N ASP A 130 -5.66 16.22 14.09
CA ASP A 130 -6.02 17.60 13.75
C ASP A 130 -5.17 18.14 12.58
N GLU A 131 -5.79 18.98 11.75
CA GLU A 131 -5.16 19.62 10.59
C GLU A 131 -3.90 20.44 10.95
N ARG A 132 -3.84 20.97 12.18
CA ARG A 132 -2.74 21.78 12.70
C ARG A 132 -1.84 20.99 13.64
N VAL A 133 -1.83 19.66 13.59
CA VAL A 133 -1.00 18.82 14.48
C VAL A 133 0.50 19.12 14.35
N PHE A 134 0.98 19.37 13.12
CA PHE A 134 2.36 19.73 12.80
C PHE A 134 2.58 21.25 12.70
N ALA A 135 1.57 22.07 13.02
CA ALA A 135 1.72 23.51 13.00
C ALA A 135 2.72 23.96 14.09
N GLY A 136 3.71 24.76 13.69
CA GLY A 136 4.79 25.21 14.59
C GLY A 136 5.92 24.21 14.78
N ALA A 137 5.89 23.03 14.15
CA ALA A 137 7.07 22.18 14.03
C ALA A 137 8.14 22.90 13.21
N ILE A 138 9.40 22.86 13.66
CA ILE A 138 10.53 23.55 13.03
C ILE A 138 10.95 22.82 11.74
N ARG A 139 10.87 21.48 11.75
CA ARG A 139 11.17 20.59 10.61
C ARG A 139 10.45 19.26 10.79
N GLY A 140 10.12 18.59 9.67
CA GLY A 140 9.61 17.22 9.66
C GLY A 140 8.10 17.13 9.84
N PRO A 141 7.56 15.91 9.98
CA PRO A 141 8.28 14.63 10.10
C PRO A 141 8.86 14.13 8.77
N THR A 142 9.99 13.40 8.82
CA THR A 142 10.59 12.71 7.68
C THR A 142 9.91 11.36 7.42
N LEU A 143 9.48 10.68 8.47
CA LEU A 143 8.71 9.43 8.41
C LEU A 143 7.44 9.56 9.26
N LEU A 144 6.30 9.13 8.70
CA LEU A 144 5.02 9.06 9.40
C LEU A 144 4.41 7.68 9.20
N ASP A 145 4.23 6.94 10.30
CA ASP A 145 3.56 5.64 10.28
C ASP A 145 2.25 5.72 11.07
N VAL A 146 1.13 5.63 10.36
CA VAL A 146 -0.23 5.57 10.90
C VAL A 146 -0.87 4.20 10.70
N SER A 147 -0.09 3.16 10.43
CA SER A 147 -0.60 1.81 10.13
C SER A 147 -1.45 1.22 11.27
N LEU A 148 -2.46 0.39 10.96
CA LEU A 148 -3.32 -0.25 11.95
C LEU A 148 -4.03 0.77 12.89
N THR A 149 -4.44 1.92 12.34
CA THR A 149 -5.24 2.94 13.02
C THR A 149 -6.59 3.13 12.31
N SER A 150 -7.51 3.84 12.96
CA SER A 150 -8.82 4.18 12.40
C SER A 150 -8.90 5.66 11.94
N VAL A 151 -7.77 6.23 11.54
CA VAL A 151 -7.68 7.64 11.12
C VAL A 151 -8.45 7.85 9.83
N THR A 152 -9.27 8.90 9.77
CA THR A 152 -10.10 9.20 8.59
C THR A 152 -9.43 10.11 7.56
N SER A 153 -8.48 10.93 8.01
CA SER A 153 -7.80 11.92 7.17
C SER A 153 -6.43 12.29 7.74
N LEU A 154 -5.47 12.59 6.87
CA LEU A 154 -4.17 13.16 7.21
C LEU A 154 -4.21 14.69 7.07
N PRO A 155 -3.35 15.42 7.80
CA PRO A 155 -3.27 16.88 7.68
C PRO A 155 -2.76 17.30 6.30
N THR A 156 -3.27 18.40 5.75
CA THR A 156 -2.83 18.94 4.45
C THR A 156 -1.56 19.81 4.55
N ARG A 157 -1.19 20.23 5.77
CA ARG A 157 -0.02 21.07 6.05
C ARG A 157 0.96 20.37 6.98
N GLY A 158 2.25 20.68 6.81
CA GLY A 158 3.34 20.13 7.64
C GLY A 158 3.83 18.73 7.22
N LEU A 159 3.45 18.25 6.04
CA LEU A 159 3.93 16.99 5.45
C LEU A 159 4.90 17.22 4.26
N ASP A 160 5.35 18.44 4.07
CA ASP A 160 6.22 18.84 2.95
C ASP A 160 7.59 18.16 2.99
N SER A 161 8.13 17.95 4.20
CA SER A 161 9.42 17.29 4.45
C SER A 161 9.33 15.76 4.53
N LEU A 162 8.14 15.19 4.38
CA LEU A 162 7.89 13.75 4.51
C LEU A 162 8.53 12.98 3.36
N ARG A 163 9.29 11.94 3.69
CA ARG A 163 9.93 11.00 2.75
C ARG A 163 9.25 9.64 2.75
N GLU A 164 8.84 9.17 3.93
CA GLU A 164 8.22 7.86 4.09
C GLU A 164 6.86 7.99 4.75
N LEU A 165 5.82 7.49 4.08
CA LEU A 165 4.46 7.39 4.61
C LEU A 165 4.07 5.93 4.71
N ALA A 166 3.72 5.46 5.90
CA ALA A 166 3.14 4.14 6.12
C ALA A 166 1.72 4.26 6.69
N ALA A 167 0.78 3.62 6.02
CA ALA A 167 -0.64 3.59 6.34
C ALA A 167 -1.21 2.22 5.95
N ARG A 168 -0.58 1.14 6.43
CA ARG A 168 -1.03 -0.25 6.21
C ARG A 168 -2.24 -0.57 7.09
N ASP A 169 -3.21 -1.31 6.57
CA ASP A 169 -4.43 -1.70 7.30
C ASP A 169 -5.20 -0.50 7.94
N THR A 170 -5.25 0.63 7.23
CA THR A 170 -5.95 1.87 7.63
C THR A 170 -7.20 2.10 6.78
N TRP A 171 -8.15 1.16 6.85
CA TRP A 171 -9.36 1.14 6.00
C TRP A 171 -10.27 2.38 6.14
N SER A 172 -10.17 3.13 7.23
CA SER A 172 -10.89 4.39 7.43
C SER A 172 -10.30 5.56 6.62
N LEU A 173 -9.03 5.48 6.23
CA LEU A 173 -8.32 6.52 5.49
C LEU A 173 -8.67 6.40 4.01
N LYS A 174 -9.84 6.90 3.63
CA LYS A 174 -10.30 6.80 2.23
C LYS A 174 -9.64 7.81 1.30
N LYS A 175 -9.21 8.96 1.81
CA LYS A 175 -8.67 10.06 1.00
C LYS A 175 -7.33 10.53 1.56
N LEU A 176 -6.38 10.72 0.65
CA LEU A 176 -5.11 11.36 0.95
C LEU A 176 -5.20 12.88 0.71
N PRO A 177 -4.37 13.67 1.40
CA PRO A 177 -4.12 15.06 1.06
C PRO A 177 -3.69 15.22 -0.41
N PRO A 178 -3.83 16.42 -0.99
CA PRO A 178 -3.34 16.70 -2.33
C PRO A 178 -1.85 16.35 -2.45
N ILE A 179 -1.44 15.76 -3.57
CA ILE A 179 -0.05 15.29 -3.79
C ILE A 179 0.98 16.43 -3.62
N LYS A 180 0.57 17.69 -3.83
CA LYS A 180 1.38 18.89 -3.58
C LYS A 180 1.83 19.04 -2.12
N ALA A 181 1.15 18.39 -1.17
CA ALA A 181 1.55 18.31 0.23
C ALA A 181 2.78 17.41 0.42
N PHE A 182 2.97 16.42 -0.45
CA PHE A 182 4.02 15.40 -0.39
C PHE A 182 5.18 15.72 -1.35
N ARG A 183 5.85 16.85 -1.16
CA ARG A 183 6.88 17.34 -2.12
C ARG A 183 8.14 16.48 -2.18
N HIS A 184 8.52 15.87 -1.06
CA HIS A 184 9.77 15.13 -0.90
C HIS A 184 9.56 13.64 -0.63
N LEU A 185 8.35 13.13 -0.87
CA LEU A 185 7.99 11.74 -0.62
C LEU A 185 8.78 10.81 -1.55
N THR A 186 9.37 9.78 -0.99
CA THR A 186 10.17 8.76 -1.70
C THR A 186 9.50 7.39 -1.65
N SER A 187 8.83 7.08 -0.54
CA SER A 187 8.16 5.79 -0.32
C SER A 187 6.80 5.99 0.34
N ALA A 188 5.79 5.29 -0.18
CA ALA A 188 4.43 5.28 0.36
C ALA A 188 3.93 3.84 0.44
N ASP A 189 3.63 3.38 1.65
CA ASP A 189 3.06 2.07 1.89
C ASP A 189 1.65 2.22 2.45
N LEU A 190 0.66 1.95 1.61
CA LEU A 190 -0.72 2.35 1.80
C LEU A 190 -1.64 1.12 1.84
N THR A 191 -2.89 1.35 2.21
CA THR A 191 -3.91 0.30 2.24
C THR A 191 -4.58 0.11 0.89
N TYR A 192 -4.85 1.20 0.16
CA TYR A 192 -5.60 1.16 -1.09
C TYR A 192 -4.69 1.36 -2.31
N PRO A 193 -4.72 0.45 -3.32
CA PRO A 193 -3.94 0.62 -4.54
C PRO A 193 -4.27 1.90 -5.32
N SER A 194 -5.52 2.38 -5.22
CA SER A 194 -5.96 3.61 -5.91
C SER A 194 -5.27 4.87 -5.37
N HIS A 195 -4.75 4.86 -4.14
CA HIS A 195 -3.95 5.97 -3.62
C HIS A 195 -2.61 6.12 -4.35
N CYS A 196 -2.03 4.99 -4.80
CA CYS A 196 -0.77 5.00 -5.55
C CYS A 196 -0.89 5.64 -6.93
N CYS A 197 -2.11 5.76 -7.47
CA CYS A 197 -2.36 6.40 -8.75
C CYS A 197 -2.00 7.87 -8.79
N GLY A 198 -2.12 8.59 -7.67
CA GLY A 198 -1.70 9.98 -7.58
C GLY A 198 -0.19 10.17 -7.67
N PHE A 199 0.58 9.19 -7.22
CA PHE A 199 2.05 9.25 -7.22
C PHE A 199 2.67 8.84 -8.56
N LYS A 200 1.92 8.11 -9.40
CA LYS A 200 2.33 7.69 -10.75
C LYS A 200 2.47 8.91 -11.66
N GLY A 201 3.71 9.39 -11.84
CA GLY A 201 4.01 10.61 -12.60
C GLY A 201 4.48 11.80 -11.76
N LEU A 202 4.64 11.66 -10.43
CA LEU A 202 5.36 12.62 -9.62
C LEU A 202 6.88 12.50 -9.91
N LYS A 203 7.28 13.01 -11.08
CA LYS A 203 8.70 13.11 -11.45
C LYS A 203 9.35 14.21 -10.61
N ARG A 204 10.39 13.86 -9.88
CA ARG A 204 11.17 14.80 -9.09
C ARG A 204 11.77 15.84 -10.05
N ARG A 205 11.32 17.10 -9.97
CA ARG A 205 12.03 18.18 -10.66
C ARG A 205 13.30 18.46 -9.84
N PRO A 206 14.51 18.21 -10.36
CA PRO A 206 15.71 18.73 -9.69
C PRO A 206 15.57 20.25 -9.60
N GLY A 207 15.92 20.82 -8.44
CA GLY A 207 16.00 22.27 -8.31
C GLY A 207 17.07 22.82 -9.27
N ASP A 208 16.86 24.01 -9.82
CA ASP A 208 17.72 24.61 -10.86
C ASP A 208 19.22 24.66 -10.47
N LEU A 209 19.53 24.70 -9.17
CA LEU A 209 20.89 24.65 -8.63
C LEU A 209 21.54 23.26 -8.75
N ALA A 210 20.77 22.17 -8.57
CA ALA A 210 21.26 20.79 -8.69
C ALA A 210 21.60 20.43 -10.13
N TYR A 211 20.91 21.03 -11.10
CA TYR A 211 21.22 20.88 -12.53
C TYR A 211 22.61 21.44 -12.86
N LEU A 212 22.98 22.57 -12.25
CA LEU A 212 24.32 23.15 -12.39
C LEU A 212 25.38 22.25 -11.74
N PHE A 213 25.18 21.78 -10.51
CA PHE A 213 26.14 20.90 -9.83
C PHE A 213 26.34 19.56 -10.54
N CYS A 214 25.27 18.89 -10.99
CA CYS A 214 25.41 17.62 -11.71
C CYS A 214 26.16 17.80 -13.05
N ASN A 215 25.96 18.91 -13.77
CA ASN A 215 26.69 19.21 -15.01
C ASN A 215 28.17 19.50 -14.77
N PHE A 216 28.52 20.15 -13.64
CA PHE A 216 29.91 20.36 -13.24
C PHE A 216 30.63 19.06 -12.86
N THR A 217 29.96 18.08 -12.24
CA THR A 217 30.54 16.75 -11.96
C THR A 217 30.81 15.94 -13.24
N VAL A 218 29.94 16.03 -14.26
CA VAL A 218 30.15 15.40 -15.57
C VAL A 218 31.35 16.02 -16.30
N LEU A 219 31.56 17.34 -16.14
CA LEU A 219 32.72 18.04 -16.69
C LEU A 219 34.02 17.73 -15.91
N HIS A 220 33.93 17.48 -14.60
CA HIS A 220 35.08 17.16 -13.75
C HIS A 220 35.58 15.71 -13.94
N ASP A 221 34.71 14.75 -14.30
CA ASP A 221 35.11 13.38 -14.65
C ASP A 221 35.92 13.31 -15.97
N GLN A 222 35.66 14.24 -16.91
CA GLN A 222 36.46 14.35 -18.14
C GLN A 222 37.87 14.90 -17.88
N HIS A 223 38.05 15.76 -16.87
CA HIS A 223 39.37 16.31 -16.55
C HIS A 223 40.26 15.33 -15.77
N HIS A 224 39.69 14.42 -14.96
CA HIS A 224 40.47 13.39 -14.26
C HIS A 224 40.83 12.16 -15.13
N LYS A 225 40.07 11.86 -16.19
CA LYS A 225 40.42 10.80 -17.17
C LYS A 225 41.54 11.19 -18.14
N ARG A 226 41.96 12.47 -18.18
CA ARG A 226 43.07 12.94 -19.03
C ARG A 226 44.45 12.93 -18.36
N SER A 227 44.56 12.55 -17.09
CA SER A 227 45.82 12.66 -16.32
C SER A 227 46.38 11.34 -15.77
N VAL A 228 45.95 10.18 -16.28
CA VAL A 228 46.61 8.90 -15.95
C VAL A 228 47.06 8.21 -17.24
N SER A 229 48.17 8.70 -17.78
CA SER A 229 48.92 8.04 -18.84
C SER A 229 50.08 7.25 -18.22
N PHE A 230 50.10 5.95 -18.51
CA PHE A 230 51.26 5.06 -18.53
C PHE A 230 52.13 4.95 -17.26
N TYR A 231 51.88 3.91 -16.47
CA TYR A 231 52.97 3.13 -15.90
C TYR A 231 52.83 1.68 -16.37
N GLN A 232 53.79 1.28 -17.21
CA GLN A 232 53.96 -0.06 -17.73
C GLN A 232 54.72 -0.88 -16.68
N ALA A 233 54.16 -2.01 -16.25
CA ALA A 233 54.85 -3.00 -15.41
C ALA A 233 54.72 -4.39 -16.07
N PRO A 234 55.73 -5.26 -15.94
CA PRO A 234 56.12 -6.19 -17.00
C PRO A 234 55.34 -7.51 -16.98
N THR A 235 55.16 -8.04 -18.18
CA THR A 235 54.65 -9.36 -18.52
C THR A 235 55.57 -10.48 -18.02
N PHE A 236 54.98 -11.50 -17.38
CA PHE A 236 55.58 -12.81 -17.19
C PHE A 236 55.20 -13.69 -18.40
N GLN A 237 56.20 -14.31 -19.03
CA GLN A 237 56.10 -15.03 -20.29
C GLN A 237 56.57 -16.47 -20.07
N ASP A 238 55.79 -17.47 -20.51
CA ASP A 238 56.34 -18.77 -20.97
C ASP A 238 55.33 -19.61 -21.78
N TYR A 239 55.62 -19.70 -23.09
CA TYR A 239 55.50 -20.75 -24.14
C TYR A 239 54.62 -22.04 -23.98
N PRO A 240 54.33 -22.81 -25.07
CA PRO A 240 53.66 -22.48 -26.35
C PRO A 240 52.72 -23.61 -26.86
N ARG A 241 51.95 -23.40 -27.94
CA ARG A 241 51.81 -24.40 -29.03
C ARG A 241 51.09 -23.87 -30.27
N GLU A 242 51.72 -24.15 -31.40
CA GLU A 242 51.34 -23.88 -32.78
C GLU A 242 50.08 -24.64 -33.22
N VAL A 243 49.25 -24.03 -34.07
CA VAL A 243 48.62 -24.66 -35.25
C VAL A 243 48.40 -23.56 -36.29
N GLY A 244 48.84 -23.80 -37.53
CA GLY A 244 48.81 -22.84 -38.63
C GLY A 244 47.62 -22.97 -39.59
N GLY A 245 47.45 -21.91 -40.40
CA GLY A 245 47.32 -21.97 -41.87
C GLY A 245 45.94 -22.22 -42.51
N ASP A 246 45.24 -21.12 -42.83
CA ASP A 246 44.66 -20.70 -44.14
C ASP A 246 43.68 -21.61 -44.94
N PRO A 247 42.98 -21.11 -45.99
CA PRO A 247 42.39 -19.80 -46.30
C PRO A 247 40.90 -19.92 -46.80
N ASP A 248 40.35 -18.83 -47.37
CA ASP A 248 39.28 -18.75 -48.40
C ASP A 248 37.96 -18.05 -47.99
N ASP A 249 37.83 -16.76 -48.37
CA ASP A 249 36.93 -16.27 -49.45
C ASP A 249 36.68 -14.75 -49.37
N GLU A 250 36.90 -14.09 -50.52
CA GLU A 250 36.61 -12.67 -50.80
C GLU A 250 35.10 -12.39 -50.91
N ALA A 251 34.63 -11.24 -50.40
CA ALA A 251 34.07 -10.15 -51.23
C ALA A 251 33.55 -8.97 -50.39
N VAL A 252 33.93 -7.80 -50.87
CA VAL A 252 33.72 -6.45 -50.34
C VAL A 252 32.29 -5.94 -50.58
N LEU A 253 31.71 -5.23 -49.59
CA LEU A 253 30.96 -3.97 -49.78
C LEU A 253 30.72 -3.25 -48.44
N ALA A 254 30.89 -1.94 -48.45
CA ALA A 254 31.18 -1.08 -47.31
C ALA A 254 29.97 -0.32 -46.71
N GLU A 255 30.03 -0.12 -45.37
CA GLU A 255 29.60 1.02 -44.51
C GLU A 255 28.14 1.58 -44.47
N PRO A 256 27.70 2.29 -43.38
CA PRO A 256 27.86 2.03 -41.93
C PRO A 256 26.53 2.34 -41.14
N PRO A 257 26.49 2.69 -39.83
CA PRO A 257 25.93 1.83 -38.77
C PRO A 257 24.66 2.38 -38.10
N ASP A 258 23.91 1.52 -37.39
CA ASP A 258 23.03 2.02 -36.32
C ASP A 258 22.97 1.07 -35.10
N GLN A 259 23.14 1.68 -33.94
CA GLN A 259 23.68 1.11 -32.72
C GLN A 259 22.53 0.58 -31.85
N ARG A 260 22.37 -0.76 -31.78
CA ARG A 260 21.46 -1.40 -30.82
C ARG A 260 22.14 -1.60 -29.48
N HIS A 261 21.50 -1.06 -28.46
CA HIS A 261 21.78 -1.23 -27.04
C HIS A 261 21.78 -2.70 -26.63
N PHE A 262 22.85 -3.11 -25.94
CA PHE A 262 22.91 -4.37 -25.20
C PHE A 262 22.56 -4.12 -23.73
N SER A 263 21.51 -4.81 -23.28
CA SER A 263 21.03 -4.85 -21.91
C SER A 263 21.99 -5.65 -21.01
N GLY A 264 22.25 -5.14 -19.80
CA GLY A 264 22.77 -5.92 -18.68
C GLY A 264 21.82 -5.76 -17.50
N GLY A 265 20.94 -6.74 -17.30
CA GLY A 265 20.07 -6.81 -16.14
C GLY A 265 20.78 -7.42 -14.93
N LEU A 266 20.33 -7.04 -13.74
CA LEU A 266 20.52 -7.86 -12.55
C LEU A 266 19.25 -7.76 -11.68
N HIS A 267 18.52 -8.86 -11.60
CA HIS A 267 17.34 -9.05 -10.75
C HIS A 267 17.75 -9.67 -9.41
N TYR A 268 17.12 -9.18 -8.35
CA TYR A 268 17.13 -9.60 -6.93
C TYR A 268 16.52 -11.02 -6.72
N HIS A 269 16.47 -11.71 -5.56
CA HIS A 269 16.25 -11.41 -4.12
C HIS A 269 16.55 -12.68 -3.27
N ALA A 270 16.70 -12.55 -1.92
CA ALA A 270 15.83 -13.23 -0.92
C ALA A 270 16.24 -13.02 0.56
N TYR A 271 15.23 -13.16 1.44
CA TYR A 271 15.08 -12.78 2.86
C TYR A 271 15.45 -13.86 3.91
N PHE A 272 15.45 -13.45 5.20
CA PHE A 272 15.76 -14.14 6.48
C PHE A 272 14.90 -15.36 6.91
N GLY A 273 15.47 -16.26 7.74
CA GLY A 273 14.73 -17.23 8.59
C GLY A 273 15.61 -18.14 9.49
N ARG A 274 15.19 -18.39 10.74
CA ARG A 274 15.92 -18.92 11.92
C ARG A 274 15.66 -20.42 12.19
N ARG A 275 16.66 -21.26 12.48
CA ARG A 275 16.54 -22.45 13.37
C ARG A 275 17.91 -23.04 13.78
N ALA A 276 17.95 -23.66 14.96
CA ALA A 276 19.11 -24.24 15.63
C ALA A 276 19.42 -25.69 15.23
N ASP A 277 20.67 -26.07 15.53
CA ASP A 277 21.23 -27.40 15.87
C ASP A 277 22.22 -28.05 14.88
N ASP A 278 23.20 -28.72 15.51
CA ASP A 278 24.24 -29.65 15.03
C ASP A 278 25.53 -29.16 14.31
N GLY A 279 26.67 -29.38 15.00
CA GLY A 279 27.66 -30.37 14.54
C GLY A 279 28.89 -29.91 13.75
N GLU A 280 30.06 -30.10 14.38
CA GLU A 280 31.35 -30.52 13.78
C GLU A 280 32.32 -29.53 13.08
N VAL A 281 33.40 -29.23 13.85
CA VAL A 281 34.86 -29.25 13.54
C VAL A 281 35.41 -28.99 12.12
N GLY A 282 36.45 -28.13 12.07
CA GLY A 282 37.46 -28.15 11.01
C GLY A 282 38.54 -27.06 11.14
N PHE A 283 39.71 -27.43 11.65
CA PHE A 283 40.91 -26.63 11.95
C PHE A 283 41.60 -25.97 10.73
N GLY A 284 42.32 -24.86 10.98
CA GLY A 284 43.38 -24.36 10.10
C GLY A 284 43.93 -22.98 10.51
N GLU A 285 44.84 -22.93 11.49
CA GLU A 285 45.66 -21.75 11.82
C GLU A 285 46.92 -21.68 10.95
N THR A 286 47.33 -20.46 10.55
CA THR A 286 48.75 -20.07 10.40
C THR A 286 48.95 -18.55 10.62
N LEU A 287 49.42 -18.23 11.83
CA LEU A 287 50.44 -17.27 12.31
C LEU A 287 50.83 -15.96 11.56
N GLU A 288 50.68 -14.86 12.31
CA GLU A 288 51.57 -13.71 12.62
C GLU A 288 52.25 -12.85 11.52
N ASN A 289 52.03 -11.52 11.56
CA ASN A 289 52.85 -10.63 12.40
C ASN A 289 52.21 -9.23 12.65
N PRO A 290 52.47 -8.57 13.80
CA PRO A 290 51.97 -7.26 14.20
C PRO A 290 53.02 -6.15 14.10
N GLN A 291 52.70 -5.03 13.43
CA GLN A 291 53.21 -3.65 13.54
C GLN A 291 52.67 -2.94 12.26
N GLU A 292 51.92 -1.85 12.25
CA GLU A 292 52.16 -0.54 12.86
C GLU A 292 50.82 0.16 13.15
N ASP A 293 50.70 0.66 14.38
CA ASP A 293 49.66 1.56 14.85
C ASP A 293 50.09 3.00 14.53
N LEU A 294 49.47 3.64 13.53
CA LEU A 294 49.29 5.09 13.49
C LEU A 294 48.23 5.47 12.42
N GLY A 295 46.97 5.59 12.83
CA GLY A 295 45.89 5.99 11.94
C GLY A 295 44.66 6.47 12.70
N HIS A 296 44.78 7.63 13.34
CA HIS A 296 43.70 8.42 13.91
C HIS A 296 42.42 8.41 13.04
N ASP A 297 41.31 8.11 13.71
CA ASP A 297 40.03 8.83 13.66
C ASP A 297 39.94 9.97 12.63
N PHE A 298 39.42 9.69 11.43
CA PHE A 298 38.70 10.70 10.64
C PHE A 298 37.85 10.09 9.51
N TYR A 299 36.79 9.33 9.84
CA TYR A 299 35.71 9.13 8.86
C TYR A 299 34.72 10.28 8.94
N SER A 300 35.09 11.37 8.26
CA SER A 300 34.20 12.45 7.89
C SER A 300 33.02 11.89 7.08
N ARG A 301 31.84 12.19 7.59
CA ARG A 301 30.53 12.10 6.95
C ARG A 301 30.51 13.02 5.73
N TYR A 302 30.93 12.51 4.57
CA TYR A 302 30.52 13.10 3.30
C TYR A 302 29.31 12.30 2.80
N ASP A 303 28.13 12.89 3.01
CA ASP A 303 26.93 12.56 2.22
C ASP A 303 27.30 12.90 0.77
N TYR A 304 27.66 11.89 -0.02
CA TYR A 304 27.66 12.03 -1.47
C TYR A 304 26.19 12.19 -1.85
N GLU A 305 25.77 13.41 -2.17
CA GLU A 305 24.55 13.62 -2.96
C GLU A 305 24.79 12.97 -4.33
N VAL A 306 24.50 11.67 -4.41
CA VAL A 306 24.28 10.97 -5.67
C VAL A 306 23.18 11.77 -6.37
N CYS A 307 23.45 12.28 -7.57
CA CYS A 307 22.43 12.85 -8.44
C CYS A 307 21.36 11.77 -8.64
N ASP A 308 20.29 11.86 -7.86
CA ASP A 308 19.23 10.86 -7.83
C ASP A 308 18.42 11.07 -9.12
N GLU A 309 18.80 10.33 -10.16
CA GLU A 309 18.06 10.25 -11.42
C GLU A 309 16.60 9.95 -11.11
N ASP A 310 15.71 10.87 -11.44
CA ASP A 310 14.26 10.68 -11.64
C ASP A 310 13.62 9.49 -10.91
N LYS A 311 13.84 9.36 -9.59
CA LYS A 311 13.22 8.27 -8.83
C LYS A 311 11.75 8.57 -8.64
N GLU A 312 10.92 7.82 -9.35
CA GLU A 312 9.49 7.74 -9.11
C GLU A 312 9.24 7.28 -7.67
N VAL A 313 8.20 7.84 -7.04
CA VAL A 313 7.82 7.47 -5.67
C VAL A 313 7.45 5.99 -5.65
N ILE A 314 8.13 5.21 -4.81
CA ILE A 314 7.80 3.79 -4.62
C ILE A 314 6.50 3.73 -3.82
N CYS A 315 5.43 3.23 -4.43
CA CYS A 315 4.13 3.12 -3.77
C CYS A 315 3.61 1.69 -3.78
N THR A 316 3.22 1.19 -2.61
CA THR A 316 2.64 -0.14 -2.42
C THR A 316 1.28 -0.05 -1.73
N PRO A 317 0.30 -0.91 -2.07
CA PRO A 317 0.27 -1.87 -3.17
C PRO A 317 0.15 -1.20 -4.55
N ALA A 318 0.81 -1.77 -5.56
CA ALA A 318 0.70 -1.29 -6.93
C ALA A 318 -0.73 -1.47 -7.48
N PRO A 319 -1.24 -0.54 -8.29
CA PRO A 319 -2.54 -0.69 -8.96
C PRO A 319 -2.54 -1.91 -9.89
N ASP A 320 -3.57 -2.74 -9.77
CA ASP A 320 -3.81 -3.99 -10.51
C ASP A 320 -4.85 -3.77 -11.62
N GLU A 321 -5.06 -4.73 -12.52
CA GLU A 321 -6.08 -4.65 -13.59
C GLU A 321 -7.51 -4.46 -13.05
N PHE A 322 -7.77 -4.96 -11.83
CA PHE A 322 -9.04 -4.77 -11.13
C PHE A 322 -9.18 -3.38 -10.48
N ASN A 323 -8.06 -2.70 -10.23
CA ASN A 323 -7.97 -1.39 -9.59
C ASN A 323 -7.15 -0.41 -10.45
N PRO A 324 -7.61 -0.08 -11.68
CA PRO A 324 -6.89 0.81 -12.57
C PRO A 324 -6.92 2.25 -12.04
N CYS A 325 -5.87 3.00 -12.36
CA CYS A 325 -5.77 4.43 -12.04
C CYS A 325 -6.62 5.33 -12.92
N GLU A 326 -6.94 4.85 -14.12
CA GLU A 326 -7.77 5.55 -15.08
C GLU A 326 -9.24 5.12 -14.91
N ASP A 327 -10.03 5.21 -15.96
CA ASP A 327 -11.44 4.84 -15.96
C ASP A 327 -11.65 3.32 -15.89
N VAL A 328 -12.80 2.90 -15.36
CA VAL A 328 -13.24 1.49 -15.28
C VAL A 328 -13.18 0.82 -16.65
N MET A 329 -13.52 1.56 -17.70
CA MET A 329 -13.37 1.12 -19.09
C MET A 329 -12.23 1.89 -19.77
N GLY A 330 -11.07 1.24 -19.90
CA GLY A 330 -9.84 1.88 -20.39
C GLY A 330 -9.88 2.44 -21.82
N SER A 331 -10.82 2.01 -22.68
CA SER A 331 -10.94 2.52 -24.06
C SER A 331 -12.33 3.04 -24.39
N VAL A 332 -12.36 4.10 -25.21
CA VAL A 332 -13.62 4.70 -25.71
C VAL A 332 -14.43 3.69 -26.52
N PHE A 333 -13.76 2.80 -27.28
CA PHE A 333 -14.43 1.75 -28.05
C PHE A 333 -15.19 0.78 -27.15
N LEU A 334 -14.59 0.34 -26.05
CA LEU A 334 -15.23 -0.57 -25.11
C LEU A 334 -16.44 0.10 -24.44
N ARG A 335 -16.36 1.39 -24.11
CA ARG A 335 -17.50 2.15 -23.55
C ARG A 335 -18.68 2.20 -24.50
N ILE A 336 -18.45 2.57 -25.76
CA ILE A 336 -19.51 2.62 -26.77
C ILE A 336 -20.14 1.23 -26.95
N SER A 337 -19.31 0.19 -26.99
CA SER A 337 -19.76 -1.20 -27.14
C SER A 337 -20.61 -1.66 -25.96
N VAL A 338 -20.20 -1.39 -24.71
CA VAL A 338 -20.95 -1.80 -23.51
C VAL A 338 -22.29 -1.05 -23.42
N TRP A 339 -22.34 0.23 -23.75
CA TRP A 339 -23.60 0.97 -23.82
C TRP A 339 -24.57 0.37 -24.84
N PHE A 340 -24.07 0.03 -26.03
CA PHE A 340 -24.88 -0.58 -27.07
C PHE A 340 -25.38 -1.98 -26.67
N VAL A 341 -24.49 -2.84 -26.19
CA VAL A 341 -24.82 -4.22 -25.78
C VAL A 341 -25.78 -4.22 -24.58
N SER A 342 -25.54 -3.38 -23.56
CA SER A 342 -26.42 -3.31 -22.39
C SER A 342 -27.83 -2.83 -22.74
N LEU A 343 -27.96 -1.80 -23.59
CA LEU A 343 -29.26 -1.31 -24.02
C LEU A 343 -30.02 -2.37 -24.84
N LEU A 344 -29.33 -3.05 -25.77
CA LEU A 344 -29.93 -4.14 -26.54
C LEU A 344 -30.33 -5.32 -25.64
N ALA A 345 -29.50 -5.70 -24.67
CA ALA A 345 -29.81 -6.76 -23.73
C ALA A 345 -31.04 -6.43 -22.89
N VAL A 346 -31.15 -5.20 -22.37
CA VAL A 346 -32.30 -4.76 -21.57
C VAL A 346 -33.57 -4.69 -22.42
N LEU A 347 -33.54 -3.97 -23.54
CA LEU A 347 -34.72 -3.80 -24.40
C LEU A 347 -35.17 -5.12 -25.04
N GLY A 348 -34.23 -5.92 -25.53
CA GLY A 348 -34.50 -7.20 -26.18
C GLY A 348 -35.12 -8.20 -25.21
N ASN A 349 -34.50 -8.42 -24.04
CA ASN A 349 -35.02 -9.36 -23.06
C ASN A 349 -36.31 -8.88 -22.39
N LEU A 350 -36.47 -7.57 -22.18
CA LEU A 350 -37.74 -7.00 -21.71
C LEU A 350 -38.87 -7.23 -22.72
N LEU A 351 -38.62 -7.03 -24.02
CA LEU A 351 -39.60 -7.31 -25.08
C LEU A 351 -39.95 -8.80 -25.13
N VAL A 352 -38.96 -9.70 -25.04
CA VAL A 352 -39.19 -11.15 -24.97
C VAL A 352 -40.07 -11.51 -23.78
N LEU A 353 -39.76 -11.00 -22.58
CA LEU A 353 -40.57 -11.20 -21.38
C LEU A 353 -41.99 -10.67 -21.56
N LEU A 354 -42.16 -9.47 -22.12
CA LEU A 354 -43.46 -8.86 -22.35
C LEU A 354 -44.30 -9.72 -23.32
N ILE A 355 -43.72 -10.14 -24.45
CA ILE A 355 -44.42 -10.99 -25.42
C ILE A 355 -44.81 -12.33 -24.80
N LEU A 356 -43.90 -12.99 -24.07
CA LEU A 356 -44.15 -14.30 -23.49
C LEU A 356 -45.16 -14.26 -22.33
N LEU A 357 -45.17 -13.19 -21.53
CA LEU A 357 -46.10 -13.03 -20.41
C LEU A 357 -47.47 -12.47 -20.84
N SER A 358 -47.53 -11.62 -21.88
CA SER A 358 -48.77 -11.05 -22.42
C SER A 358 -49.53 -12.01 -23.34
N SER A 359 -48.81 -13.01 -23.88
CA SER A 359 -49.36 -14.06 -24.72
C SER A 359 -50.50 -14.84 -24.03
N ARG A 360 -51.67 -14.91 -24.68
CA ARG A 360 -52.86 -15.67 -24.22
C ARG A 360 -52.76 -17.17 -24.48
N TYR A 361 -51.64 -17.64 -25.02
CA TYR A 361 -51.39 -19.05 -25.30
C TYR A 361 -51.01 -19.82 -24.02
N LYS A 362 -51.30 -21.13 -23.96
CA LYS A 362 -50.92 -21.96 -22.81
C LYS A 362 -49.39 -21.97 -22.61
N LEU A 363 -48.94 -21.77 -21.36
CA LEU A 363 -47.54 -21.87 -20.94
C LEU A 363 -47.05 -23.32 -21.07
N SER A 364 -46.24 -23.58 -22.11
CA SER A 364 -45.47 -24.82 -22.22
C SER A 364 -44.21 -24.73 -21.34
N VAL A 365 -43.62 -25.88 -21.03
CA VAL A 365 -42.37 -25.97 -20.24
C VAL A 365 -41.25 -25.16 -20.90
N SER A 366 -41.01 -25.36 -22.20
CA SER A 366 -40.04 -24.59 -22.97
C SER A 366 -40.26 -23.07 -22.93
N ARG A 367 -41.51 -22.60 -23.03
CA ARG A 367 -41.81 -21.15 -22.92
C ARG A 367 -41.55 -20.62 -21.52
N PHE A 368 -41.86 -21.41 -20.49
CA PHE A 368 -41.54 -21.07 -19.10
C PHE A 368 -40.03 -20.99 -18.86
N LEU A 369 -39.24 -21.92 -19.41
CA LEU A 369 -37.78 -21.87 -19.31
C LEU A 369 -37.18 -20.69 -20.09
N MET A 370 -37.71 -20.39 -21.28
CA MET A 370 -37.31 -19.19 -22.03
C MET A 370 -37.60 -17.89 -21.27
N CYS A 371 -38.70 -17.80 -20.51
CA CYS A 371 -38.95 -16.65 -19.63
C CYS A 371 -37.89 -16.51 -18.54
N ASN A 372 -37.48 -17.61 -17.91
CA ASN A 372 -36.44 -17.58 -16.87
C ASN A 372 -35.08 -17.14 -17.45
N LEU A 373 -34.75 -17.60 -18.66
CA LEU A 373 -33.51 -17.21 -19.35
C LEU A 373 -33.53 -15.71 -19.69
N ALA A 374 -34.63 -15.23 -20.28
CA ALA A 374 -34.79 -13.81 -20.58
C ALA A 374 -34.75 -12.94 -19.32
N PHE A 375 -35.24 -13.42 -18.19
CA PHE A 375 -35.11 -12.72 -16.91
C PHE A 375 -33.66 -12.66 -16.41
N ALA A 376 -32.91 -13.76 -16.51
CA ALA A 376 -31.50 -13.79 -16.14
C ALA A 376 -30.67 -12.85 -17.04
N ASP A 377 -30.90 -12.89 -18.36
CA ASP A 377 -30.21 -12.01 -19.31
C ASP A 377 -30.61 -10.53 -19.15
N LEU A 378 -31.85 -10.24 -18.72
CA LEU A 378 -32.26 -8.90 -18.31
C LEU A 378 -31.47 -8.43 -17.09
N CYS A 379 -31.28 -9.28 -16.07
CA CYS A 379 -30.47 -8.96 -14.89
C CYS A 379 -28.99 -8.70 -15.26
N MET A 380 -28.41 -9.49 -16.18
CA MET A 380 -27.09 -9.21 -16.74
C MET A 380 -27.04 -7.87 -17.48
N GLY A 381 -28.08 -7.54 -18.25
CA GLY A 381 -28.20 -6.25 -18.92
C GLY A 381 -28.24 -5.07 -17.94
N VAL A 382 -29.01 -5.19 -16.84
CA VAL A 382 -29.06 -4.21 -15.76
C VAL A 382 -27.70 -4.04 -15.08
N TYR A 383 -26.97 -5.14 -14.84
CA TYR A 383 -25.61 -5.11 -14.32
C TYR A 383 -24.66 -4.32 -15.23
N LEU A 384 -24.63 -4.63 -16.53
CA LEU A 384 -23.78 -3.92 -17.49
C LEU A 384 -24.14 -2.44 -17.60
N LEU A 385 -25.44 -2.11 -17.56
CA LEU A 385 -25.93 -0.74 -17.58
C LEU A 385 -25.51 0.02 -16.30
N LEU A 386 -25.54 -0.64 -15.14
CA LEU A 386 -25.07 -0.08 -13.87
C LEU A 386 -23.58 0.25 -13.94
N ILE A 387 -22.73 -0.68 -14.42
CA ILE A 387 -21.29 -0.41 -14.60
C ILE A 387 -21.05 0.73 -15.60
N ALA A 388 -21.77 0.74 -16.73
CA ALA A 388 -21.67 1.81 -17.72
C ALA A 388 -22.10 3.19 -17.16
N SER A 389 -23.12 3.21 -16.28
CA SER A 389 -23.56 4.44 -15.62
C SER A 389 -22.52 5.00 -14.65
N VAL A 390 -21.85 4.11 -13.90
CA VAL A 390 -20.80 4.49 -12.95
C VAL A 390 -19.58 5.01 -13.69
N ASP A 391 -19.14 4.32 -14.75
CA ASP A 391 -18.03 4.78 -15.60
C ASP A 391 -18.28 6.19 -16.15
N GLN A 392 -19.51 6.48 -16.58
CA GLN A 392 -19.88 7.81 -17.07
C GLN A 392 -19.86 8.88 -15.95
N LEU A 393 -20.29 8.53 -14.74
CA LEU A 393 -20.33 9.45 -13.59
C LEU A 393 -18.93 9.76 -13.04
N THR A 394 -18.02 8.79 -13.06
CA THR A 394 -16.66 8.92 -12.48
C THR A 394 -15.60 9.26 -13.52
N ARG A 395 -16.01 9.73 -14.71
CA ARG A 395 -15.12 9.95 -15.86
C ARG A 395 -13.89 10.78 -15.48
N SER A 396 -12.71 10.30 -15.82
CA SER A 396 -11.38 10.88 -15.55
C SER A 396 -10.97 11.04 -14.08
N GLU A 397 -11.87 10.76 -13.14
CA GLU A 397 -11.63 10.88 -11.69
C GLU A 397 -12.03 9.61 -10.94
N TYR A 398 -12.01 8.45 -11.62
CA TYR A 398 -12.38 7.17 -11.01
C TYR A 398 -11.52 6.87 -9.78
N TYR A 399 -10.22 7.12 -9.81
CA TYR A 399 -9.33 6.89 -8.66
C TYR A 399 -9.77 7.61 -7.37
N ASN A 400 -10.39 8.80 -7.47
CA ASN A 400 -10.91 9.57 -6.32
C ASN A 400 -12.18 8.97 -5.72
N HIS A 401 -12.96 8.26 -6.55
CA HIS A 401 -14.25 7.68 -6.17
C HIS A 401 -14.19 6.15 -6.04
N ALA A 402 -13.09 5.50 -6.44
CA ALA A 402 -12.94 4.06 -6.48
C ALA A 402 -13.14 3.42 -5.10
N ILE A 403 -12.57 4.01 -4.05
CA ILE A 403 -12.70 3.51 -2.68
C ILE A 403 -14.14 3.65 -2.19
N ASP A 404 -14.81 4.76 -2.49
CA ASP A 404 -16.21 4.98 -2.13
C ASP A 404 -17.16 4.07 -2.92
N TRP A 405 -16.83 3.75 -4.18
CA TRP A 405 -17.55 2.79 -5.01
C TRP A 405 -17.41 1.37 -4.47
N GLN A 406 -16.17 0.92 -4.21
CA GLN A 406 -15.88 -0.41 -3.71
C GLN A 406 -16.50 -0.63 -2.35
N THR A 407 -16.28 0.29 -1.40
CA THR A 407 -16.84 0.19 -0.04
C THR A 407 -18.32 0.53 0.05
N GLY A 408 -18.90 1.06 -1.04
CA GLY A 408 -20.30 1.46 -1.11
C GLY A 408 -21.26 0.31 -1.46
N PRO A 409 -22.58 0.55 -1.35
CA PRO A 409 -23.60 -0.44 -1.69
C PRO A 409 -23.65 -0.75 -3.19
N GLY A 410 -23.11 0.13 -4.04
CA GLY A 410 -23.10 -0.04 -5.50
C GLY A 410 -22.28 -1.25 -5.95
N CYS A 411 -21.07 -1.44 -5.38
CA CYS A 411 -20.25 -2.62 -5.64
C CYS A 411 -20.96 -3.91 -5.19
N GLY A 412 -21.60 -3.89 -4.01
CA GLY A 412 -22.39 -5.03 -3.52
C GLY A 412 -23.57 -5.37 -4.43
N ALA A 413 -24.32 -4.38 -4.92
CA ALA A 413 -25.41 -4.58 -5.87
C ALA A 413 -24.92 -5.12 -7.22
N ALA A 414 -23.82 -4.57 -7.75
CA ALA A 414 -23.21 -5.04 -8.99
C ALA A 414 -22.75 -6.50 -8.87
N GLY A 415 -22.07 -6.84 -7.77
CA GLY A 415 -21.64 -8.20 -7.42
C GLY A 415 -22.81 -9.19 -7.29
N PHE A 416 -23.90 -8.75 -6.65
CA PHE A 416 -25.12 -9.54 -6.56
C PHE A 416 -25.71 -9.83 -7.94
N PHE A 417 -25.94 -8.81 -8.77
CA PHE A 417 -26.56 -8.99 -10.07
C PHE A 417 -25.72 -9.87 -11.01
N THR A 418 -24.39 -9.68 -11.03
CA THR A 418 -23.52 -10.47 -11.92
C THR A 418 -23.52 -11.95 -11.54
N VAL A 419 -23.36 -12.29 -10.26
CA VAL A 419 -23.34 -13.70 -9.81
C VAL A 419 -24.73 -14.32 -9.93
N PHE A 420 -25.77 -13.63 -9.45
CA PHE A 420 -27.13 -14.16 -9.51
C PHE A 420 -27.56 -14.44 -10.95
N ALA A 421 -27.29 -13.52 -11.87
CA ALA A 421 -27.72 -13.66 -13.24
C ALA A 421 -26.87 -14.67 -14.03
N SER A 422 -25.55 -14.75 -13.82
CA SER A 422 -24.72 -15.76 -14.47
C SER A 422 -25.11 -17.18 -14.04
N GLU A 423 -25.29 -17.41 -12.73
CA GLU A 423 -25.67 -18.73 -12.20
C GLU A 423 -27.08 -19.12 -12.65
N LEU A 424 -28.04 -18.18 -12.63
CA LEU A 424 -29.39 -18.45 -13.10
C LEU A 424 -29.44 -18.74 -14.60
N SER A 425 -28.65 -18.05 -15.43
CA SER A 425 -28.55 -18.34 -16.87
C SER A 425 -27.96 -19.72 -17.13
N VAL A 426 -26.87 -20.10 -16.44
CA VAL A 426 -26.27 -21.44 -16.56
C VAL A 426 -27.26 -22.53 -16.14
N TYR A 427 -27.91 -22.36 -14.98
CA TYR A 427 -28.93 -23.31 -14.51
C TYR A 427 -30.10 -23.42 -15.51
N THR A 428 -30.59 -22.29 -16.03
CA THR A 428 -31.70 -22.29 -16.98
C THR A 428 -31.32 -22.92 -18.32
N LEU A 429 -30.12 -22.65 -18.84
CA LEU A 429 -29.61 -23.30 -20.06
C LEU A 429 -29.51 -24.83 -19.88
N THR A 430 -29.10 -25.30 -18.71
CA THR A 430 -29.09 -26.74 -18.42
C THR A 430 -30.50 -27.32 -18.39
N ALA A 431 -31.48 -26.61 -17.82
CA ALA A 431 -32.88 -27.05 -17.82
C ALA A 431 -33.48 -27.06 -19.24
N ILE A 432 -33.17 -26.05 -20.07
CA ILE A 432 -33.61 -25.98 -21.47
C ILE A 432 -33.06 -27.15 -22.29
N THR A 433 -31.83 -27.58 -22.04
CA THR A 433 -31.23 -28.73 -22.75
C THR A 433 -31.76 -30.07 -22.25
N LEU A 434 -32.06 -30.18 -20.95
CA LEU A 434 -32.62 -31.40 -20.35
C LEU A 434 -34.09 -31.64 -20.73
N GLU A 435 -34.88 -30.59 -20.96
CA GLU A 435 -36.30 -30.73 -21.34
C GLU A 435 -36.48 -31.59 -22.60
N PRO A 436 -35.89 -31.27 -23.76
CA PRO A 436 -36.03 -32.08 -24.98
C PRO A 436 -35.46 -33.48 -24.80
N TRP A 437 -34.31 -33.63 -24.13
CA TRP A 437 -33.71 -34.93 -23.87
C TRP A 437 -34.65 -35.84 -23.09
N HIS A 438 -35.28 -35.33 -22.03
CA HIS A 438 -36.26 -36.06 -21.23
C HIS A 438 -37.53 -36.37 -22.03
N ALA A 439 -38.01 -35.42 -22.85
CA ALA A 439 -39.19 -35.62 -23.68
C ALA A 439 -39.00 -36.73 -24.74
N ILE A 440 -37.79 -36.82 -25.34
CA ILE A 440 -37.44 -37.82 -26.35
C ILE A 440 -37.27 -39.20 -25.70
N THR A 441 -36.51 -39.29 -24.61
CA THR A 441 -36.22 -40.58 -23.94
C THR A 441 -37.46 -41.22 -23.32
N PHE A 442 -38.39 -40.41 -22.79
CA PHE A 442 -39.63 -40.90 -22.19
C PHE A 442 -40.87 -40.72 -23.07
N ALA A 443 -40.70 -40.50 -24.39
CA ALA A 443 -41.79 -40.24 -25.33
C ALA A 443 -42.93 -41.28 -25.28
N MET A 444 -42.58 -42.56 -25.03
CA MET A 444 -43.52 -43.69 -25.03
C MET A 444 -44.17 -43.97 -23.65
N ARG A 445 -43.79 -43.28 -22.58
CA ARG A 445 -44.37 -43.44 -21.23
C ARG A 445 -45.21 -42.22 -20.85
N LEU A 446 -46.52 -42.27 -21.13
CA LEU A 446 -47.46 -41.16 -20.84
C LEU A 446 -47.46 -40.72 -19.36
N ASP A 447 -47.22 -41.65 -18.43
CA ASP A 447 -47.24 -41.39 -16.98
C ASP A 447 -46.02 -40.60 -16.49
N ARG A 448 -44.92 -40.58 -17.26
CA ARG A 448 -43.66 -39.88 -16.93
C ARG A 448 -43.49 -38.56 -17.68
N LYS A 449 -44.54 -38.01 -18.31
CA LYS A 449 -44.44 -36.70 -18.97
C LYS A 449 -44.09 -35.59 -17.98
N LEU A 450 -43.04 -34.84 -18.29
CA LEU A 450 -42.62 -33.68 -17.51
C LEU A 450 -43.74 -32.62 -17.53
N ARG A 451 -44.41 -32.43 -16.40
CA ARG A 451 -45.45 -31.40 -16.25
C ARG A 451 -44.82 -30.07 -15.84
N LEU A 452 -45.49 -28.96 -16.17
CA LEU A 452 -45.08 -27.61 -15.78
C LEU A 452 -44.81 -27.50 -14.27
N ALA A 453 -45.56 -28.20 -13.42
CA ALA A 453 -45.34 -28.21 -11.97
C ALA A 453 -43.95 -28.74 -11.57
N HIS A 454 -43.45 -29.80 -12.23
CA HIS A 454 -42.12 -30.34 -11.95
C HIS A 454 -41.02 -29.40 -12.42
N ALA A 455 -41.20 -28.80 -13.61
CA ALA A 455 -40.27 -27.79 -14.13
C ALA A 455 -40.24 -26.53 -13.24
N ALA A 456 -41.39 -26.08 -12.76
CA ALA A 456 -41.49 -24.95 -11.83
C ALA A 456 -40.82 -25.26 -10.49
N ALA A 457 -41.00 -26.46 -9.94
CA ALA A 457 -40.33 -26.88 -8.71
C ALA A 457 -38.79 -26.96 -8.89
N ALA A 458 -38.31 -27.49 -10.01
CA ALA A 458 -36.89 -27.52 -10.34
C ALA A 458 -36.32 -26.09 -10.47
N MET A 459 -37.00 -25.23 -11.22
CA MET A 459 -36.58 -23.82 -11.34
C MET A 459 -36.58 -23.11 -9.99
N LEU A 460 -37.59 -23.31 -9.14
CA LEU A 460 -37.60 -22.72 -7.79
C LEU A 460 -36.38 -23.15 -6.96
N ALA A 461 -35.97 -24.42 -7.03
CA ALA A 461 -34.76 -24.89 -6.37
C ALA A 461 -33.50 -24.21 -6.93
N GLY A 462 -33.40 -24.07 -8.26
CA GLY A 462 -32.31 -23.33 -8.90
C GLY A 462 -32.26 -21.86 -8.48
N TRP A 463 -33.40 -21.19 -8.42
CA TRP A 463 -33.52 -19.80 -7.96
C TRP A 463 -33.05 -19.64 -6.52
N LEU A 464 -33.47 -20.53 -5.61
CA LEU A 464 -33.04 -20.51 -4.21
C LEU A 464 -31.52 -20.72 -4.09
N LEU A 465 -30.95 -21.63 -4.89
CA LEU A 465 -29.51 -21.87 -4.93
C LEU A 465 -28.75 -20.63 -5.43
N CYS A 466 -29.19 -20.03 -6.54
CA CYS A 466 -28.54 -18.83 -7.11
C CYS A 466 -28.64 -17.64 -6.16
N LEU A 467 -29.79 -17.45 -5.51
CA LEU A 467 -29.98 -16.42 -4.48
C LEU A 467 -29.04 -16.64 -3.29
N LEU A 468 -28.90 -17.89 -2.83
CA LEU A 468 -27.97 -18.20 -1.75
C LEU A 468 -26.54 -17.84 -2.14
N LEU A 469 -26.07 -18.27 -3.32
CA LEU A 469 -24.72 -18.00 -3.80
C LEU A 469 -24.44 -16.48 -3.94
N ALA A 470 -25.41 -15.71 -4.41
CA ALA A 470 -25.27 -14.25 -4.56
C ALA A 470 -25.41 -13.48 -3.23
N LEU A 471 -26.07 -14.04 -2.21
CA LEU A 471 -26.21 -13.40 -0.90
C LEU A 471 -25.05 -13.70 0.05
N LEU A 472 -24.33 -14.82 -0.13
CA LEU A 472 -23.21 -15.20 0.75
C LEU A 472 -22.13 -14.11 0.88
N PRO A 473 -21.63 -13.48 -0.22
CA PRO A 473 -20.63 -12.41 -0.11
C PRO A 473 -21.17 -11.14 0.55
N LEU A 474 -22.49 -10.89 0.49
CA LEU A 474 -23.12 -9.77 1.19
C LEU A 474 -23.28 -10.04 2.69
N ALA A 475 -23.36 -11.31 3.11
CA ALA A 475 -23.38 -11.72 4.50
C ALA A 475 -21.97 -11.79 5.14
N GLY A 476 -20.92 -11.40 4.41
CA GLY A 476 -19.53 -11.42 4.86
C GLY A 476 -18.85 -12.78 4.74
N ILE A 477 -19.48 -13.75 4.08
CA ILE A 477 -18.87 -15.05 3.74
C ILE A 477 -18.35 -14.92 2.31
N SER A 478 -17.05 -14.64 2.16
CA SER A 478 -16.43 -14.09 0.93
C SER A 478 -16.73 -12.61 0.70
N SER A 479 -16.10 -11.99 -0.31
CA SER A 479 -16.21 -10.56 -0.59
C SER A 479 -16.29 -10.29 -2.09
N TYR A 480 -17.16 -9.34 -2.47
CA TYR A 480 -17.16 -8.75 -3.82
C TYR A 480 -16.05 -7.72 -4.03
N GLN A 481 -15.44 -7.27 -2.93
CA GLN A 481 -14.31 -6.36 -2.92
C GLN A 481 -13.03 -7.20 -2.83
N LYS A 482 -12.13 -7.03 -3.79
CA LYS A 482 -10.72 -7.41 -3.65
C LYS A 482 -10.01 -6.17 -3.14
N VAL A 483 -9.74 -6.12 -1.84
CA VAL A 483 -9.00 -5.01 -1.23
C VAL A 483 -7.53 -5.34 -1.12
#